data_AF-A0A524FE42-F1
#
_entry.id   AF-A0A524FE42-F1
#
_cell.length_a   1.000
_cell.length_b   1.000
_cell.length_c   1.000
_cell.angle_alpha   90.00
_cell.angle_beta   90.00
_cell.angle_gamma   90.00
#
_symmetry.space_group_name_H-M   'P 1'
#
loop_
_entity.id
_entity.type
_entity.pdbx_description
1 polymer ?
#
loop_
_entity_poly.entity_id
_entity_poly.type
_entity_poly.pdbx_seq_one_letter_code
_entity_poly.pdbx_strand_id
1 'polypeptide(L)'
;MNKKKDCLDPLKVIGRAKGFSRRELISKLPRHSKFSPNIIQQIEKLPEVLLRNSGSPMAKKLIRMMREVNTEVYRAIQFTRTEINNRGVLYGVVLLKHRVIDLVLKYFHKRWPQCVICLYNEHTRKTDIINEKATIQELKLPLKEAVEKISKNRPIIPYFEDIQFSGKEIFDTLYQSQNIVERENPRYFKQMIPDKCYELPGLRNGIEKRYISRNKKLNKFL
;
A
#
# COMPACT_ATOMS: atom_id res chain seq x y z
N MET A 1 -35.41 -19.43 10.91
CA MET A 1 -33.96 -19.12 10.70
C MET A 1 -33.12 -20.27 11.23
N ASN A 2 -32.78 -21.25 10.39
CA ASN A 2 -31.90 -22.34 10.79
C ASN A 2 -30.43 -21.89 10.67
N LYS A 3 -29.80 -21.57 11.81
CA LYS A 3 -28.34 -21.53 11.91
C LYS A 3 -27.84 -22.92 11.55
N LYS A 4 -27.37 -23.12 10.30
CA LYS A 4 -26.65 -24.32 9.91
C LYS A 4 -25.50 -24.48 10.89
N LYS A 5 -25.55 -25.54 11.71
CA LYS A 5 -24.46 -25.96 12.58
C LYS A 5 -23.17 -25.90 11.77
N ASP A 6 -22.22 -25.08 12.21
CA ASP A 6 -20.85 -25.11 11.71
C ASP A 6 -20.35 -26.54 11.90
N CYS A 7 -20.35 -27.30 10.80
CA CYS A 7 -19.82 -28.65 10.76
C CYS A 7 -18.33 -28.52 11.04
N LEU A 8 -17.96 -28.67 12.32
CA LEU A 8 -16.59 -28.64 12.80
C LEU A 8 -15.78 -29.61 11.94
N ASP A 9 -14.70 -29.07 11.40
CA ASP A 9 -13.81 -29.79 10.51
C ASP A 9 -13.26 -31.03 11.22
N PRO A 10 -13.55 -32.25 10.74
CA PRO A 10 -13.21 -33.49 11.44
C PRO A 10 -11.69 -33.65 11.62
N LEU A 11 -10.88 -32.97 10.80
CA LEU A 11 -9.43 -33.03 10.86
C LEU A 11 -8.82 -31.98 11.80
N LYS A 12 -9.61 -31.03 12.30
CA LYS A 12 -9.19 -30.01 13.27
C LYS A 12 -8.96 -30.64 14.66
N VAL A 13 -9.72 -31.68 15.00
CA VAL A 13 -9.61 -32.45 16.25
C VAL A 13 -8.27 -33.19 16.37
N ILE A 14 -7.66 -33.56 15.24
CA ILE A 14 -6.43 -34.38 15.19
C ILE A 14 -5.16 -33.49 15.16
N GLY A 15 -5.29 -32.15 15.13
CA GLY A 15 -4.13 -31.24 15.04
C GLY A 15 -3.32 -31.36 13.73
N ARG A 16 -3.81 -32.16 12.76
CA ARG A 16 -3.17 -32.42 11.45
C ARG A 16 -3.83 -31.67 10.29
N ALA A 17 -4.66 -30.67 10.59
CA ALA A 17 -5.27 -29.81 9.57
C ALA A 17 -4.24 -28.82 8.98
N LYS A 18 -3.24 -29.34 8.27
CA LYS A 18 -2.38 -28.52 7.40
C LYS A 18 -2.99 -28.51 6.00
N GLY A 19 -3.18 -27.33 5.42
CA GLY A 19 -3.70 -27.16 4.05
C GLY A 19 -5.06 -26.47 3.98
N PHE A 20 -5.60 -26.36 2.77
CA PHE A 20 -6.90 -25.72 2.52
C PHE A 20 -8.02 -26.76 2.54
N SER A 21 -9.14 -26.40 3.15
CA SER A 21 -10.35 -27.23 3.10
C SER A 21 -10.97 -27.24 1.71
N ARG A 22 -11.79 -28.26 1.41
CA ARG A 22 -12.51 -28.33 0.12
C ARG A 22 -13.37 -27.09 -0.12
N ARG A 23 -14.05 -26.62 0.93
CA ARG A 23 -14.90 -25.41 0.88
C ARG A 23 -14.09 -24.16 0.54
N GLU A 24 -12.93 -23.99 1.17
CA GLU A 24 -12.04 -22.86 0.88
C GLU A 24 -11.55 -22.90 -0.57
N LEU A 25 -11.12 -24.07 -1.06
CA LEU A 25 -10.68 -24.24 -2.43
C LEU A 25 -11.78 -23.86 -3.42
N ILE A 26 -13.00 -24.37 -3.24
CA ILE A 26 -14.14 -24.05 -4.13
C ILE A 26 -14.48 -22.56 -4.09
N SER A 27 -14.44 -21.93 -2.92
CA SER A 27 -14.79 -20.51 -2.77
C SER A 27 -13.75 -19.53 -3.33
N LYS A 28 -12.46 -19.87 -3.27
CA LYS A 28 -11.36 -18.93 -3.57
C LYS A 28 -10.61 -19.23 -4.87
N LEU A 29 -10.53 -20.49 -5.31
CA LEU A 29 -9.85 -20.84 -6.58
C LEU A 29 -10.44 -20.21 -7.84
N PRO A 30 -11.75 -19.91 -7.96
CA PRO A 30 -12.29 -19.22 -9.14
C PRO A 30 -11.65 -17.86 -9.42
N ARG A 31 -10.91 -17.32 -8.45
CA ARG A 31 -10.18 -16.05 -8.53
C ARG A 31 -8.87 -16.18 -9.30
N HIS A 32 -8.29 -17.39 -9.35
CA HIS A 32 -7.04 -17.62 -10.03
C HIS A 32 -7.18 -17.41 -11.54
N SER A 33 -6.19 -16.80 -12.19
CA SER A 33 -6.27 -16.42 -13.61
C SER A 33 -6.39 -17.61 -14.57
N LYS A 34 -5.71 -18.72 -14.25
CA LYS A 34 -5.76 -19.99 -15.00
C LYS A 34 -6.84 -20.96 -14.51
N PHE A 35 -7.88 -20.46 -13.86
CA PHE A 35 -8.98 -21.30 -13.37
C PHE A 35 -9.82 -21.84 -14.53
N SER A 36 -10.22 -23.11 -14.45
CA SER A 36 -11.18 -23.74 -15.35
C SER A 36 -12.28 -24.44 -14.55
N PRO A 37 -13.53 -24.48 -15.03
CA PRO A 37 -14.64 -25.09 -14.30
C PRO A 37 -14.42 -26.59 -14.02
N ASN A 38 -13.68 -27.28 -14.89
CA ASN A 38 -13.30 -28.68 -14.70
C ASN A 38 -12.49 -28.91 -13.42
N ILE A 39 -11.79 -27.89 -12.92
CA ILE A 39 -11.05 -27.98 -11.66
C ILE A 39 -12.00 -28.19 -10.46
N ILE A 40 -13.19 -27.60 -10.48
CA ILE A 40 -14.17 -27.79 -9.38
C ILE A 40 -14.63 -29.25 -9.35
N GLN A 41 -14.97 -29.83 -10.50
CA GLN A 41 -15.36 -31.23 -10.60
C GLN A 41 -14.23 -32.16 -10.11
N GLN A 42 -12.98 -31.82 -10.39
CA GLN A 42 -11.81 -32.57 -9.89
C GLN A 42 -11.63 -32.44 -8.37
N ILE A 43 -11.93 -31.28 -7.78
CA ILE A 43 -11.89 -31.06 -6.33
C ILE A 43 -12.97 -31.89 -5.62
N GLU A 44 -14.16 -32.00 -6.20
CA GLU A 44 -15.26 -32.78 -5.64
C GLU A 44 -14.96 -34.29 -5.64
N LYS A 45 -14.32 -34.79 -6.70
CA LYS A 45 -13.93 -36.21 -6.82
C LYS A 45 -12.80 -36.62 -5.86
N LEU A 46 -11.93 -35.69 -5.45
CA LEU A 46 -10.79 -36.00 -4.60
C LEU A 46 -11.19 -36.08 -3.11
N PRO A 47 -10.71 -37.08 -2.35
CA PRO A 47 -10.94 -37.13 -0.92
C PRO A 47 -10.23 -35.97 -0.21
N GLU A 48 -10.89 -35.42 0.81
CA GLU A 48 -10.43 -34.21 1.50
C GLU A 48 -9.05 -34.36 2.16
N VAL A 49 -8.73 -35.57 2.64
CA VAL A 49 -7.42 -35.91 3.22
C VAL A 49 -6.29 -35.72 2.20
N LEU A 50 -6.49 -36.13 0.94
CA LEU A 50 -5.48 -35.97 -0.11
C LEU A 50 -5.32 -34.52 -0.54
N LEU A 51 -6.42 -33.75 -0.55
CA LEU A 51 -6.37 -32.31 -0.85
C LEU A 51 -5.52 -31.56 0.17
N ARG A 52 -5.70 -31.84 1.47
CA ARG A 52 -4.97 -31.16 2.56
C ARG A 52 -3.51 -31.58 2.63
N ASN A 53 -3.24 -32.88 2.52
CA ASN A 53 -1.89 -33.42 2.62
C ASN A 53 -1.06 -33.25 1.34
N SER A 54 -1.62 -32.66 0.28
CA SER A 54 -0.94 -32.54 -1.03
C SER A 54 -0.48 -33.90 -1.59
N GLY A 55 -1.24 -34.97 -1.29
CA GLY A 55 -0.83 -36.35 -1.55
C GLY A 55 -0.86 -36.75 -3.03
N SER A 56 -1.52 -35.97 -3.88
CA SER A 56 -1.57 -36.18 -5.33
C SER A 56 -0.95 -35.01 -6.10
N PRO A 57 -0.45 -35.22 -7.34
CA PRO A 57 0.04 -34.14 -8.20
C PRO A 57 -1.02 -33.06 -8.43
N MET A 58 -2.28 -33.47 -8.54
CA MET A 58 -3.42 -32.56 -8.66
C MET A 58 -3.60 -31.71 -7.39
N ALA A 59 -3.57 -32.32 -6.20
CA ALA A 59 -3.67 -31.59 -4.93
C ALA A 59 -2.53 -30.58 -4.76
N LYS A 60 -1.29 -30.95 -5.13
CA LYS A 60 -0.13 -30.04 -5.13
C LYS A 60 -0.38 -28.83 -6.04
N LYS A 61 -0.90 -29.06 -7.25
CA LYS A 61 -1.24 -27.99 -8.21
C LYS A 61 -2.30 -27.05 -7.64
N LEU A 62 -3.37 -27.58 -7.05
CA LEU A 62 -4.44 -26.79 -6.44
C LEU A 62 -3.94 -25.92 -5.29
N ILE A 63 -3.14 -26.50 -4.39
CA ILE A 63 -2.56 -25.77 -3.26
C ILE A 63 -1.62 -24.67 -3.76
N ARG A 64 -0.82 -24.95 -4.80
CA ARG A 64 0.04 -23.94 -5.41
C ARG A 64 -0.77 -22.77 -5.97
N MET A 65 -1.81 -23.03 -6.77
CA MET A 65 -2.69 -21.99 -7.30
C MET A 65 -3.32 -21.16 -6.18
N MET A 66 -3.75 -21.82 -5.10
CA MET A 66 -4.34 -21.17 -3.95
C MET A 66 -3.34 -20.29 -3.19
N ARG A 67 -2.10 -20.75 -3.04
CA ARG A 67 -1.00 -19.95 -2.48
C ARG A 67 -0.68 -18.75 -3.35
N GLU A 68 -0.62 -18.90 -4.67
CA GLU A 68 -0.39 -17.80 -5.61
C GLU A 68 -1.45 -16.70 -5.43
N VAL A 69 -2.74 -17.06 -5.35
CA VAL A 69 -3.84 -16.13 -5.05
C VAL A 69 -3.64 -15.40 -3.72
N ASN A 70 -3.38 -16.14 -2.63
CA ASN A 70 -3.24 -15.54 -1.30
C ASN A 70 -2.01 -14.65 -1.19
N THR A 71 -0.88 -15.08 -1.75
CA THR A 71 0.36 -14.30 -1.76
C THR A 71 0.18 -13.01 -2.56
N GLU A 72 -0.53 -13.05 -3.69
CA GLU A 72 -0.82 -11.85 -4.46
C GLU A 72 -1.70 -10.87 -3.67
N VAL A 73 -2.76 -11.34 -2.99
CA VAL A 73 -3.57 -10.51 -2.08
C VAL A 73 -2.71 -9.86 -1.00
N TYR A 74 -1.89 -10.67 -0.32
CA TYR A 74 -1.05 -10.20 0.77
C TYR A 74 -0.03 -9.16 0.29
N ARG A 75 0.64 -9.45 -0.83
CA ARG A 75 1.57 -8.53 -1.48
C ARG A 75 0.87 -7.23 -1.86
N ALA A 76 -0.30 -7.30 -2.48
CA ALA A 76 -1.06 -6.11 -2.86
C ALA A 76 -1.39 -5.26 -1.64
N ILE A 77 -1.89 -5.86 -0.56
CA ILE A 77 -2.16 -5.15 0.69
C ILE A 77 -0.92 -4.43 1.23
N GLN A 78 0.24 -5.07 1.21
CA GLN A 78 1.47 -4.49 1.77
C GLN A 78 2.12 -3.41 0.91
N PHE A 79 2.08 -3.57 -0.41
CA PHE A 79 2.85 -2.73 -1.33
C PHE A 79 2.03 -1.69 -2.07
N THR A 80 0.69 -1.74 -1.99
CA THR A 80 -0.15 -0.70 -2.59
C THR A 80 0.12 0.62 -1.87
N ARG A 81 0.70 1.57 -2.60
CA ARG A 81 0.86 2.95 -2.15
C ARG A 81 -0.41 3.69 -2.52
N THR A 82 -1.05 4.27 -1.51
CA THR A 82 -2.29 5.02 -1.67
C THR A 82 -2.05 6.48 -1.32
N GLU A 83 -2.59 7.35 -2.15
CA GLU A 83 -2.69 8.79 -1.92
C GLU A 83 -4.13 9.13 -1.54
N ILE A 84 -4.32 10.23 -0.83
CA ILE A 84 -5.64 10.68 -0.40
C ILE A 84 -5.90 12.09 -0.90
N ASN A 85 -7.10 12.30 -1.44
CA ASN A 85 -7.57 13.63 -1.84
C ASN A 85 -8.31 14.33 -0.69
N ASN A 86 -8.38 15.67 -0.73
CA ASN A 86 -9.11 16.51 0.23
C ASN A 86 -10.64 16.25 0.29
N ARG A 87 -11.16 15.43 -0.63
CA ARG A 87 -12.56 14.97 -0.68
C ARG A 87 -12.74 13.53 -0.18
N GLY A 88 -11.76 12.99 0.55
CA GLY A 88 -11.83 11.65 1.15
C GLY A 88 -11.83 10.51 0.13
N VAL A 89 -11.12 10.69 -0.98
CA VAL A 89 -10.91 9.65 -2.00
C VAL A 89 -9.50 9.12 -1.83
N LEU A 90 -9.38 7.86 -1.40
CA LEU A 90 -8.13 7.14 -1.31
C LEU A 90 -7.89 6.44 -2.65
N TYR A 91 -6.81 6.76 -3.35
CA TYR A 91 -6.54 6.20 -4.66
C TYR A 91 -5.14 5.64 -4.79
N GLY A 92 -4.97 4.64 -5.65
CA GLY A 92 -3.68 3.99 -5.85
C GLY A 92 -3.65 3.09 -7.07
N VAL A 93 -2.45 2.63 -7.39
CA VAL A 93 -2.20 1.73 -8.53
C VAL A 93 -1.80 0.36 -7.99
N VAL A 94 -2.37 -0.68 -8.59
CA VAL A 94 -2.08 -2.08 -8.26
C VAL A 94 -1.78 -2.88 -9.51
N LEU A 95 -0.96 -3.91 -9.35
CA LEU A 95 -0.63 -4.86 -10.41
C LEU A 95 -1.11 -6.24 -9.98
N LEU A 96 -2.33 -6.61 -10.40
CA LEU A 96 -2.97 -7.88 -10.03
C LEU A 96 -3.23 -8.74 -11.26
N LYS A 97 -2.65 -9.94 -11.27
CA LYS A 97 -2.87 -10.95 -12.31
C LYS A 97 -4.14 -11.77 -12.04
N HIS A 98 -4.46 -12.03 -10.78
CA HIS A 98 -5.65 -12.78 -10.38
C HIS A 98 -6.83 -11.85 -10.07
N ARG A 99 -8.05 -12.41 -10.03
CA ARG A 99 -9.29 -11.68 -9.73
C ARG A 99 -9.47 -11.54 -8.22
N VAL A 100 -8.62 -10.70 -7.63
CA VAL A 100 -8.50 -10.53 -6.17
C VAL A 100 -8.65 -9.09 -5.69
N ILE A 101 -8.93 -8.15 -6.60
CA ILE A 101 -9.02 -6.72 -6.28
C ILE A 101 -10.10 -6.41 -5.23
N ASP A 102 -11.21 -7.15 -5.25
CA ASP A 102 -12.28 -7.05 -4.25
C ASP A 102 -11.79 -7.35 -2.83
N LEU A 103 -10.86 -8.30 -2.66
CA LEU A 103 -10.27 -8.63 -1.36
C LEU A 103 -9.38 -7.49 -0.86
N VAL A 104 -8.62 -6.89 -1.78
CA VAL A 104 -7.76 -5.73 -1.48
C VAL A 104 -8.62 -4.54 -1.10
N LEU A 105 -9.65 -4.21 -1.90
CA LEU A 105 -10.58 -3.12 -1.61
C LEU A 105 -11.30 -3.30 -0.27
N LYS A 106 -11.79 -4.51 0.04
CA LYS A 106 -12.41 -4.80 1.34
C LYS A 106 -11.45 -4.59 2.50
N TYR A 107 -10.18 -4.95 2.34
CA TYR A 107 -9.16 -4.71 3.36
C TYR A 107 -8.98 -3.21 3.63
N PHE A 108 -8.77 -2.42 2.57
CA PHE A 108 -8.64 -0.96 2.70
C PHE A 108 -9.91 -0.34 3.29
N HIS A 109 -11.09 -0.77 2.85
CA HIS A 109 -12.37 -0.23 3.34
C HIS A 109 -12.61 -0.53 4.81
N LYS A 110 -12.20 -1.71 5.30
CA LYS A 110 -12.25 -2.02 6.73
C LYS A 110 -11.38 -1.07 7.57
N ARG A 111 -10.27 -0.59 7.01
CA ARG A 111 -9.33 0.31 7.69
C ARG A 111 -9.73 1.79 7.57
N TRP A 112 -10.30 2.17 6.43
CA TRP A 112 -10.76 3.54 6.15
C TRP A 112 -12.22 3.52 5.67
N PRO A 113 -13.18 3.30 6.58
CA PRO A 113 -14.60 3.13 6.21
C PRO A 113 -15.24 4.41 5.66
N GLN A 114 -14.73 5.58 6.06
CA GLN A 114 -15.21 6.90 5.63
C GLN A 114 -14.64 7.34 4.28
N CYS A 115 -13.67 6.60 3.73
CA CYS A 115 -13.05 6.94 2.46
C CYS A 115 -13.67 6.12 1.32
N VAL A 116 -13.82 6.74 0.16
CA VAL A 116 -14.03 6.00 -1.09
C VAL A 116 -12.67 5.54 -1.59
N ILE A 117 -12.50 4.25 -1.82
CA ILE A 117 -11.21 3.70 -2.23
C ILE A 117 -11.26 3.33 -3.71
N CYS A 118 -10.30 3.84 -4.48
CA CYS A 118 -10.17 3.66 -5.91
C CYS A 118 -8.84 3.00 -6.23
N LEU A 119 -8.85 1.77 -6.75
CA LEU A 119 -7.63 1.08 -7.15
C LEU A 119 -7.64 0.85 -8.66
N TYR A 120 -6.65 1.38 -9.35
CA TYR A 120 -6.43 1.09 -10.76
C TYR A 120 -5.55 -0.14 -10.92
N ASN A 121 -6.06 -1.17 -11.59
CA ASN A 121 -5.29 -2.34 -11.94
C ASN A 121 -4.63 -2.17 -13.31
N GLU A 122 -3.29 -2.09 -13.34
CA GLU A 122 -2.52 -1.94 -14.57
C GLU A 122 -2.68 -3.12 -15.52
N HIS A 123 -2.83 -4.34 -14.99
CA HIS A 123 -2.92 -5.54 -15.81
C HIS A 123 -4.25 -5.65 -16.56
N THR A 124 -5.35 -5.22 -15.95
CA THR A 124 -6.68 -5.24 -16.57
C THR A 124 -7.09 -3.89 -17.17
N ARG A 125 -6.33 -2.82 -16.88
CA ARG A 125 -6.63 -1.43 -17.25
C ARG A 125 -8.03 -0.98 -16.82
N LYS A 126 -8.41 -1.36 -15.60
CA LYS A 126 -9.70 -1.03 -14.99
C LYS A 126 -9.47 -0.37 -13.65
N THR A 127 -10.35 0.55 -13.28
CA THR A 127 -10.40 1.14 -11.94
C THR A 127 -11.56 0.51 -11.18
N ASP A 128 -11.26 -0.13 -10.06
CA ASP A 128 -12.25 -0.68 -9.15
C ASP A 128 -12.44 0.27 -7.96
N ILE A 129 -13.69 0.50 -7.61
CA ILE A 129 -14.09 1.47 -6.58
C ILE A 129 -14.91 0.76 -5.52
N ILE A 130 -14.66 1.10 -4.25
CA ILE A 130 -15.54 0.74 -3.14
C ILE A 130 -16.01 2.01 -2.42
N ASN A 131 -17.33 2.14 -2.31
CA ASN A 131 -17.96 3.25 -1.60
C ASN A 131 -18.00 3.00 -0.09
N GLU A 132 -18.37 4.02 0.68
CA GLU A 132 -18.59 3.94 2.14
C GLU A 132 -19.60 2.85 2.55
N LYS A 133 -20.56 2.55 1.66
CA LYS A 133 -21.56 1.49 1.86
C LYS A 133 -21.03 0.08 1.51
N ALA A 134 -19.72 -0.09 1.33
CA ALA A 134 -19.05 -1.32 0.91
C ALA A 134 -19.48 -1.87 -0.46
N THR A 135 -20.12 -1.06 -1.32
CA THR A 135 -20.50 -1.46 -2.68
C THR A 135 -19.33 -1.32 -3.64
N ILE A 136 -19.01 -2.40 -4.36
CA ILE A 136 -17.91 -2.43 -5.33
C ILE A 136 -18.44 -2.12 -6.74
N GLN A 137 -17.75 -1.24 -7.47
CA GLN A 137 -18.06 -0.88 -8.85
C GLN A 137 -16.81 -0.95 -9.73
N GLU A 138 -16.95 -1.52 -10.92
CA GLU A 138 -15.91 -1.58 -11.95
C GLU A 138 -16.07 -0.46 -12.97
N LEU A 139 -15.06 0.39 -13.14
CA LEU A 139 -15.01 1.42 -14.19
C LEU A 139 -13.85 1.16 -15.15
N LYS A 140 -14.13 1.27 -16.46
CA LYS A 140 -13.12 1.21 -17.53
C LYS A 140 -12.58 2.61 -17.84
N LEU A 141 -12.03 3.28 -16.83
CA LEU A 141 -11.49 4.63 -16.94
C LEU A 141 -10.09 4.67 -16.31
N PRO A 142 -9.20 5.57 -16.78
CA PRO A 142 -7.92 5.80 -16.12
C PRO A 142 -8.13 6.39 -14.72
N LEU A 143 -7.16 6.17 -13.83
CA LEU A 143 -7.27 6.51 -12.41
C LEU A 143 -7.63 7.99 -12.18
N LYS A 144 -6.98 8.91 -12.91
CA LYS A 144 -7.20 10.35 -12.77
C LYS A 144 -8.66 10.74 -13.05
N GLU A 145 -9.20 10.29 -14.18
CA GLU A 145 -10.58 10.59 -14.56
C GLU A 145 -11.60 9.98 -13.59
N ALA A 146 -11.33 8.76 -13.10
CA ALA A 146 -12.19 8.12 -12.11
C ALA A 146 -12.21 8.91 -10.79
N VAL A 147 -11.05 9.33 -10.31
CA VAL A 147 -10.91 10.12 -9.08
C VAL A 147 -11.59 11.48 -9.25
N GLU A 148 -11.44 12.16 -10.39
CA GLU A 148 -12.08 13.46 -10.65
C GLU A 148 -13.61 13.35 -10.67
N LYS A 149 -14.17 12.33 -11.34
CA LYS A 149 -15.62 12.10 -11.39
C LYS A 149 -16.22 11.90 -10.01
N ILE A 150 -15.56 11.10 -9.17
CA ILE A 150 -15.99 10.85 -7.80
C ILE A 150 -15.84 12.13 -6.96
N SER A 151 -14.69 12.79 -7.10
CA SER A 151 -14.38 14.00 -6.34
C SER A 151 -15.40 15.11 -6.61
N LYS A 152 -15.89 15.29 -7.84
CA LYS A 152 -16.89 16.35 -8.17
C LYS A 152 -18.18 16.26 -7.35
N ASN A 153 -18.59 15.07 -6.97
CA ASN A 153 -19.87 14.84 -6.30
C ASN A 153 -19.77 14.93 -4.77
N ARG A 154 -18.62 15.30 -4.20
CA ARG A 154 -18.38 15.26 -2.75
C ARG A 154 -17.99 16.63 -2.19
N PRO A 155 -18.42 16.95 -0.97
CA PRO A 155 -17.94 18.13 -0.26
C PRO A 155 -16.45 17.99 0.07
N ILE A 156 -15.79 19.12 0.27
CA ILE A 156 -14.43 19.17 0.80
C ILE A 156 -14.51 18.81 2.29
N ILE A 157 -13.62 17.92 2.74
CA ILE A 157 -13.60 17.45 4.12
C ILE A 157 -12.41 18.14 4.82
N PRO A 158 -12.65 18.99 5.84
CA PRO A 158 -11.59 19.78 6.49
C PRO A 158 -10.43 18.93 7.02
N TYR A 159 -10.72 17.73 7.54
CA TYR A 159 -9.71 16.79 8.07
C TYR A 159 -8.65 16.36 7.05
N PHE A 160 -8.92 16.48 5.74
CA PHE A 160 -7.98 16.08 4.69
C PHE A 160 -7.29 17.29 4.03
N GLU A 161 -7.58 18.52 4.45
CA GLU A 161 -6.87 19.71 3.98
C GLU A 161 -5.42 19.71 4.47
N ASP A 162 -5.19 19.30 5.72
CA ASP A 162 -3.84 19.19 6.31
C ASP A 162 -2.99 18.08 5.68
N ILE A 163 -3.57 17.13 4.93
CA ILE A 163 -2.79 16.07 4.27
C ILE A 163 -2.13 16.58 2.98
N GLN A 164 -2.46 17.80 2.52
CA GLN A 164 -1.89 18.38 1.32
C GLN A 164 -0.50 19.00 1.50
N PHE A 165 0.04 19.06 2.73
CA PHE A 165 1.42 19.52 2.92
C PHE A 165 2.37 18.61 2.14
N SER A 166 3.22 19.23 1.33
CA SER A 166 4.25 18.46 0.64
C SER A 166 5.18 17.84 1.70
N GLY A 167 5.68 16.62 1.47
CA GLY A 167 6.58 15.97 2.45
C GLY A 167 7.81 16.83 2.80
N LYS A 168 8.18 17.77 1.92
CA LYS A 168 9.19 18.80 2.18
C LYS A 168 8.73 19.82 3.22
N GLU A 169 7.54 20.37 3.09
CA GLU A 169 6.98 21.32 4.07
C GLU A 169 6.87 20.68 5.45
N ILE A 170 6.40 19.44 5.56
CA ILE A 170 6.33 18.74 6.86
C ILE A 170 7.73 18.59 7.48
N PHE A 171 8.71 18.16 6.67
CA PHE A 171 10.08 17.99 7.14
C PHE A 171 10.73 19.32 7.51
N ASP A 172 10.53 20.37 6.70
CA ASP A 172 11.06 21.71 6.93
C ASP A 172 10.43 22.32 8.18
N THR A 173 9.12 22.16 8.40
CA THR A 173 8.43 22.63 9.60
C THR A 173 8.93 21.90 10.84
N LEU A 174 9.11 20.57 10.76
CA LEU A 174 9.66 19.77 11.85
C LEU A 174 11.12 20.17 12.15
N TYR A 175 11.95 20.32 11.12
CA TYR A 175 13.34 20.72 11.26
C TYR A 175 13.45 22.12 11.86
N GLN A 176 12.65 23.08 11.40
CA GLN A 176 12.59 24.44 11.94
C GLN A 176 12.13 24.45 13.40
N SER A 177 11.15 23.61 13.78
CA SER A 177 10.70 23.50 15.17
C SER A 177 11.76 22.92 16.12
N GLN A 178 12.65 22.07 15.61
CA GLN A 178 13.75 21.48 16.37
C GLN A 178 15.01 22.35 16.37
N ASN A 179 15.10 23.30 15.44
CA ASN A 179 16.24 24.19 15.32
C ASN A 179 16.14 25.32 16.35
N ILE A 180 16.69 25.09 17.54
CA ILE A 180 16.84 26.11 18.57
C ILE A 180 18.03 26.99 18.19
N VAL A 181 17.75 28.18 17.65
CA VAL A 181 18.78 29.16 17.20
C VAL A 181 19.77 29.50 18.33
N GLU A 182 19.31 29.50 19.59
CA GLU A 182 20.13 29.79 20.77
C GLU A 182 21.20 28.72 21.05
N ARG A 183 21.04 27.50 20.51
CA ARG A 183 22.02 26.40 20.61
C ARG A 183 23.01 26.39 19.45
N GLU A 184 22.85 27.28 18.48
CA GLU A 184 23.77 27.43 17.37
C GLU A 184 25.09 28.01 17.91
N ASN A 185 26.07 27.12 18.13
CA ASN A 185 27.41 27.50 18.56
C ASN A 185 28.38 27.45 17.37
N PRO A 186 28.50 28.55 16.59
CA PRO A 186 29.33 28.56 15.39
C PRO A 186 30.82 28.39 15.70
N ARG A 187 31.27 28.70 16.93
CA ARG A 187 32.65 28.43 17.36
C ARG A 187 32.89 26.93 17.50
N TYR A 188 32.00 26.21 18.16
CA TYR A 188 32.12 24.76 18.34
C TYR A 188 32.00 24.02 17.01
N PHE A 189 31.08 24.43 16.13
CA PHE A 189 30.95 23.86 14.79
C PHE A 189 32.22 24.00 13.96
N LYS A 190 32.89 25.17 14.01
CA LYS A 190 34.19 25.37 13.33
C LYS A 190 35.30 24.48 13.86
N GLN A 191 35.29 24.16 15.15
CA GLN A 191 36.27 23.26 15.79
C GLN A 191 36.05 21.79 15.42
N MET A 192 34.82 21.39 15.06
CA MET A 192 34.51 20.00 14.67
C MET A 192 34.79 19.69 13.20
N ILE A 193 35.03 20.69 12.36
CA ILE A 193 35.39 20.49 10.96
C ILE A 193 36.91 20.23 10.90
N PRO A 194 37.36 19.07 10.41
CA PRO A 194 38.79 18.81 10.22
C PRO A 194 39.43 19.83 9.26
N ASP A 195 40.65 20.29 9.57
CA ASP A 195 41.33 21.35 8.79
C ASP A 195 41.41 21.03 7.27
N LYS A 196 41.59 19.75 6.93
CA LYS A 196 41.63 19.24 5.55
C LYS A 196 40.36 19.52 4.75
N CYS A 197 39.21 19.66 5.41
CA CYS A 197 37.94 19.94 4.75
C CYS A 197 37.85 21.39 4.23
N TYR A 198 38.61 22.33 4.80
CA TYR A 198 38.68 23.72 4.33
C TYR A 198 39.51 23.88 3.05
N GLU A 199 40.34 22.90 2.72
CA GLU A 199 41.19 22.89 1.53
C GLU A 199 40.47 22.34 0.28
N LEU A 200 39.34 21.66 0.47
CA LEU A 200 38.58 21.05 -0.62
C LEU A 200 37.87 22.12 -1.49
N PRO A 201 38.01 22.04 -2.83
CA PRO A 201 37.33 22.96 -3.74
C PRO A 201 35.81 22.71 -3.69
N GLY A 202 35.05 23.70 -3.21
CA GLY A 202 33.59 23.64 -3.01
C GLY A 202 33.15 24.22 -1.66
N LEU A 203 34.01 24.20 -0.65
CA LEU A 203 33.75 24.75 0.69
C LEU A 203 34.24 26.19 0.88
N ARG A 204 35.33 26.57 0.20
CA ARG A 204 35.97 27.91 0.24
C ARG A 204 35.04 29.09 -0.07
N ASN A 205 33.88 28.87 -0.69
CA ASN A 205 32.98 29.95 -1.13
C ASN A 205 31.56 29.90 -0.54
N GLY A 206 31.18 28.87 0.23
CA GLY A 206 29.76 28.63 0.56
C GLY A 206 29.41 28.63 2.04
N ILE A 207 30.28 28.10 2.91
CA ILE A 207 30.00 27.95 4.34
C ILE A 207 30.61 29.09 5.16
N GLU A 208 31.80 29.56 4.79
CA GLU A 208 32.48 30.66 5.51
C GLU A 208 31.82 32.03 5.30
N LYS A 209 31.27 32.28 4.10
CA LYS A 209 30.67 33.59 3.77
C LYS A 209 29.41 33.93 4.58
N ARG A 210 28.68 32.94 5.09
CA ARG A 210 27.44 33.19 5.85
C ARG A 210 27.69 33.72 7.26
N TYR A 211 28.89 33.52 7.82
CA TYR A 211 29.15 33.76 9.24
C TYR A 211 30.14 34.89 9.54
N ILE A 212 30.62 35.62 8.53
CA ILE A 212 31.52 36.76 8.73
C ILE A 212 30.84 38.02 8.23
N SER A 213 29.85 38.50 8.97
CA SER A 213 29.24 39.83 8.79
C SER A 213 30.25 40.99 8.93
N ARG A 214 31.50 40.72 9.34
CA ARG A 214 32.58 41.71 9.52
C ARG A 214 33.43 42.01 8.29
N ASN A 215 33.34 41.25 7.19
CA ASN A 215 34.18 41.48 6.00
C ASN A 215 33.49 42.24 4.84
N LYS A 216 32.56 43.16 5.14
CA LYS A 216 31.94 44.04 4.12
C LYS A 216 32.85 45.16 3.59
N LYS A 217 34.07 45.33 4.09
CA LYS A 217 34.96 46.45 3.68
C LYS A 217 36.01 46.14 2.61
N LEU A 218 36.17 44.88 2.20
CA LEU A 218 37.17 44.51 1.17
C LEU A 218 36.69 44.73 -0.27
N ASN A 219 35.38 44.81 -0.52
CA ASN A 219 34.83 45.10 -1.85
C ASN A 219 34.74 46.59 -2.18
N LYS A 220 35.35 47.47 -1.37
CA LYS A 220 35.46 48.91 -1.69
C LYS A 220 36.77 49.27 -2.40
N PHE A 221 37.63 48.29 -2.66
CA PHE A 221 38.95 48.46 -3.25
C PHE A 221 39.21 47.57 -4.49
N LEU A 222 38.16 46.95 -5.03
CA LEU A 222 38.13 46.34 -6.36
C LEU A 222 37.05 47.06 -7.18
#